data_AF-A0A504KIZ7-F1
#
_entry.id   AF-A0A504KIZ7-F1
#
_cell.length_a   1.000
_cell.length_b   1.000
_cell.length_c   1.000
_cell.angle_alpha   90.00
_cell.angle_beta   90.00
_cell.angle_gamma   90.00
#
_symmetry.space_group_name_H-M   'P 1'
#
loop_
_entity.id
_entity.type
_entity.pdbx_description
1 polymer ?
#
loop_
_entity_poly.entity_id
_entity_poly.type
_entity_poly.pdbx_seq_one_letter_code
_entity_poly.pdbx_strand_id
1 'polypeptide(L)'
;MRLEGIPASPGYAEGLLFDLDRPPAGYRAKASVGEEKAALELAIGKAVNRLTTLADAADADAAGILEFHIAMLEDDALSGPAFASIGSGQLADAAWRAALDSEIAGYEASDQDYFRARAADLRDIRDQVLRALSQDGEAAAAPGAILYGEDIAPTRFLETDWSAGGGIALKAGSTASHVAMLARSRGVPMVVGLGGSAEKVGGFALLDAERGGIVFSPSPADIETFRRSALSFADRQGAAQTFLTRQAITKAGAAVRVQVNIAYPSDVDGIDIATCDGVGLMRTGFLFGKTLPDEETQYQA
;
A
#
# COMPACT_ATOMS: atom_id res chain seq x y z
N MET A 1 13.11 20.16 11.43
CA MET A 1 13.93 18.91 11.46
C MET A 1 13.83 18.24 10.10
N ARG A 2 14.92 17.67 9.56
CA ARG A 2 14.90 16.93 8.29
C ARG A 2 15.29 15.47 8.55
N LEU A 3 14.53 14.54 7.97
CA LEU A 3 14.90 13.12 7.91
C LEU A 3 15.16 12.74 6.45
N GLU A 4 16.12 11.85 6.26
CA GLU A 4 16.50 11.32 4.96
C GLU A 4 16.17 9.84 4.88
N GLY A 5 15.82 9.40 3.67
CA GLY A 5 15.44 8.04 3.35
C GLY A 5 15.64 7.80 1.86
N ILE A 6 14.93 6.81 1.33
CA ILE A 6 15.09 6.34 -0.04
C ILE A 6 13.84 6.71 -0.84
N PRO A 7 13.96 7.40 -1.99
CA PRO A 7 12.87 7.58 -2.94
C PRO A 7 12.26 6.25 -3.38
N ALA A 8 10.98 6.05 -3.11
CA ALA A 8 10.21 4.89 -3.61
C ALA A 8 9.29 5.28 -4.77
N SER A 9 8.74 6.49 -4.72
CA SER A 9 7.98 7.12 -5.81
C SER A 9 8.32 8.62 -5.83
N PRO A 10 8.96 9.13 -6.91
CA PRO A 10 9.46 10.50 -6.95
C PRO A 10 8.32 11.52 -7.00
N GLY A 11 8.54 12.68 -6.37
CA GLY A 11 7.57 13.78 -6.38
C GLY A 11 7.72 14.69 -5.18
N TYR A 12 6.79 15.64 -5.05
CA TYR A 12 6.78 16.63 -3.98
C TYR A 12 5.37 16.69 -3.38
N ALA A 13 5.27 16.68 -2.05
CA ALA A 13 4.01 16.91 -1.34
C ALA A 13 4.22 17.83 -0.14
N GLU A 14 3.27 18.73 0.11
CA GLU A 14 3.22 19.54 1.33
C GLU A 14 1.84 19.37 1.99
N GLY A 15 1.79 19.16 3.30
CA GLY A 15 0.53 18.84 3.96
C GLY A 15 0.66 18.60 5.45
N LEU A 16 -0.48 18.35 6.10
CA LEU A 16 -0.52 17.92 7.50
C LEU A 16 -0.06 16.46 7.60
N LEU A 17 0.71 16.16 8.63
CA LEU A 17 1.08 14.79 8.96
C LEU A 17 -0.11 14.02 9.50
N PHE A 18 -0.30 12.81 8.97
CA PHE A 18 -1.21 11.81 9.49
C PHE A 18 -0.41 10.63 10.04
N ASP A 19 -0.62 10.29 11.31
CA ASP A 19 0.07 9.20 11.99
C ASP A 19 -0.56 7.84 11.64
N LEU A 20 0.18 7.01 10.91
CA LEU A 20 -0.23 5.65 10.56
C LEU A 20 -0.08 4.68 11.74
N ASP A 21 0.83 4.97 12.67
CA ASP A 21 1.15 4.09 13.80
C ASP A 21 0.18 4.30 14.97
N ARG A 22 -0.86 5.13 14.77
CA ARG A 22 -1.83 5.42 15.81
C ARG A 22 -2.57 4.15 16.21
N PRO A 23 -2.59 3.77 17.50
CA PRO A 23 -3.28 2.57 17.92
C PRO A 23 -4.78 2.69 17.59
N PRO A 24 -5.43 1.59 17.16
CA PRO A 24 -6.87 1.59 16.94
C PRO A 24 -7.59 1.97 18.22
N ALA A 25 -8.76 2.59 18.07
CA ALA A 25 -9.56 2.96 19.22
C ALA A 25 -10.01 1.73 20.02
N GLY A 26 -10.30 1.96 21.31
CA GLY A 26 -10.49 0.89 22.27
C GLY A 26 -11.69 0.00 21.94
N TYR A 27 -11.51 -1.31 22.10
CA TYR A 27 -12.62 -2.27 22.11
C TYR A 27 -13.36 -2.22 23.45
N ARG A 28 -14.69 -2.32 23.43
CA ARG A 28 -15.50 -2.50 24.64
C ARG A 28 -15.99 -3.93 24.73
N ALA A 29 -15.63 -4.58 25.85
CA ALA A 29 -16.06 -5.93 26.19
C ALA A 29 -17.58 -6.09 26.09
N LYS A 30 -18.00 -7.27 25.67
CA LYS A 30 -19.40 -7.70 25.60
C LYS A 30 -19.80 -8.44 26.87
N ALA A 31 -21.10 -8.65 27.05
CA ALA A 31 -21.64 -9.22 28.28
C ALA A 31 -21.45 -10.74 28.36
N SER A 32 -21.20 -11.41 27.24
CA SER A 32 -21.02 -12.86 27.19
C SER A 32 -20.05 -13.33 26.12
N VAL A 33 -19.53 -14.56 26.29
CA VAL A 33 -18.71 -15.26 25.29
C VAL A 33 -19.44 -15.36 23.94
N GLY A 34 -20.75 -15.58 23.95
CA GLY A 34 -21.55 -15.63 22.71
C GLY A 34 -21.58 -14.29 21.98
N GLU A 35 -21.69 -13.18 22.72
CA GLU A 35 -21.64 -11.84 22.13
C GLU A 35 -20.23 -11.46 21.63
N GLU A 36 -19.16 -11.92 22.30
CA GLU A 36 -17.79 -11.74 21.83
C GLU A 36 -17.54 -12.50 20.51
N LYS A 37 -18.02 -13.74 20.39
CA LYS A 37 -17.94 -14.51 19.13
C LYS A 37 -18.71 -13.82 18.01
N ALA A 38 -19.95 -13.41 18.27
CA ALA A 38 -20.77 -12.69 17.30
C ALA A 38 -20.14 -11.34 16.90
N ALA A 39 -19.46 -10.66 17.82
CA ALA A 39 -18.73 -9.43 17.51
C ALA A 39 -17.56 -9.68 16.56
N LEU A 40 -16.79 -10.77 16.76
CA LEU A 40 -15.71 -11.15 15.86
C LEU A 40 -16.22 -11.58 14.48
N GLU A 41 -17.26 -12.42 14.42
CA GLU A 41 -17.90 -12.83 13.16
C GLU A 41 -18.38 -11.62 12.36
N LEU A 42 -19.06 -10.68 13.03
CA LEU A 42 -19.53 -9.45 12.40
C LEU A 42 -18.36 -8.58 11.91
N ALA A 43 -17.27 -8.51 12.67
CA ALA A 43 -16.10 -7.73 12.29
C ALA A 43 -15.37 -8.32 11.08
N ILE A 44 -15.21 -9.64 11.02
CA ILE A 44 -14.68 -10.35 9.85
C ILE A 44 -15.56 -10.08 8.63
N GLY A 45 -16.88 -10.24 8.75
CA GLY A 45 -17.81 -9.96 7.64
C GLY A 45 -17.78 -8.50 7.17
N LYS A 46 -17.62 -7.53 8.09
CA LYS A 46 -17.42 -6.11 7.73
C LYS A 46 -16.11 -5.87 7.00
N ALA A 47 -15.02 -6.49 7.45
CA ALA A 47 -13.72 -6.40 6.80
C ALA A 47 -13.79 -6.97 5.38
N VAL A 48 -14.33 -8.19 5.21
CA VAL A 48 -14.54 -8.81 3.89
C VAL A 48 -15.32 -7.88 2.96
N ASN A 49 -16.50 -7.40 3.37
CA ASN A 49 -17.32 -6.52 2.53
C ASN A 49 -16.59 -5.23 2.12
N ARG A 50 -15.80 -4.64 3.03
CA ARG A 50 -14.99 -3.45 2.73
C ARG A 50 -13.90 -3.76 1.71
N LEU A 51 -13.19 -4.87 1.88
CA LEU A 51 -12.15 -5.30 0.95
C LEU A 51 -12.72 -5.65 -0.42
N THR A 52 -13.89 -6.30 -0.50
CA THR A 52 -14.58 -6.57 -1.77
C THR A 52 -14.90 -5.27 -2.50
N THR A 53 -15.45 -4.28 -1.79
CA THR A 53 -15.75 -2.97 -2.39
C THR A 53 -14.49 -2.27 -2.91
N LEU A 54 -13.37 -2.39 -2.20
CA LEU A 54 -12.09 -1.84 -2.65
C LEU A 54 -11.54 -2.60 -3.86
N ALA A 55 -11.69 -3.92 -3.89
CA ALA A 55 -11.22 -4.77 -4.99
C ALA A 55 -11.97 -4.46 -6.29
N ASP A 56 -13.29 -4.28 -6.21
CA ASP A 56 -14.14 -3.94 -7.36
C ASP A 56 -13.76 -2.59 -8.01
N ALA A 57 -13.19 -1.67 -7.22
CA ALA A 57 -12.76 -0.35 -7.67
C ALA A 57 -11.26 -0.26 -7.98
N ALA A 58 -10.50 -1.32 -7.74
CA ALA A 58 -9.04 -1.35 -7.87
C ALA A 58 -8.60 -1.73 -9.28
N ASP A 59 -7.34 -1.38 -9.61
CA ASP A 59 -6.65 -1.96 -10.75
C ASP A 59 -6.32 -3.44 -10.50
N ALA A 60 -5.98 -4.20 -11.54
CA ALA A 60 -5.80 -5.66 -11.45
C ALA A 60 -4.74 -6.08 -10.41
N ASP A 61 -3.62 -5.35 -10.33
CA ASP A 61 -2.55 -5.63 -9.37
C ASP A 61 -3.02 -5.41 -7.92
N ALA A 62 -3.73 -4.31 -7.66
CA ALA A 62 -4.29 -4.03 -6.34
C ALA A 62 -5.45 -4.99 -5.99
N ALA A 63 -6.29 -5.35 -6.95
CA ALA A 63 -7.40 -6.29 -6.76
C ALA A 63 -6.88 -7.67 -6.32
N GLY A 64 -5.82 -8.19 -6.97
CA GLY A 64 -5.23 -9.48 -6.60
C GLY A 64 -4.70 -9.54 -5.15
N ILE A 65 -4.18 -8.43 -4.62
CA ILE A 65 -3.76 -8.33 -3.21
C ILE A 65 -4.98 -8.43 -2.29
N LEU A 66 -6.06 -7.71 -2.61
CA LEU A 66 -7.28 -7.67 -1.82
C LEU A 66 -8.04 -9.01 -1.85
N GLU A 67 -8.10 -9.67 -3.01
CA GLU A 67 -8.68 -11.00 -3.16
C GLU A 67 -7.96 -12.04 -2.29
N PHE A 68 -6.63 -11.96 -2.20
CA PHE A 68 -5.86 -12.79 -1.27
C PHE A 68 -6.23 -12.51 0.20
N HIS A 69 -6.39 -11.24 0.59
CA HIS A 69 -6.82 -10.90 1.95
C HIS A 69 -8.24 -11.40 2.26
N ILE A 70 -9.16 -11.28 1.30
CA ILE A 70 -10.54 -11.80 1.43
C ILE A 70 -10.51 -13.32 1.61
N ALA A 71 -9.80 -14.03 0.73
CA ALA A 71 -9.68 -15.49 0.81
C ALA A 71 -9.11 -15.96 2.15
N MET A 72 -8.20 -15.18 2.75
CA MET A 72 -7.66 -15.48 4.07
C MET A 72 -8.63 -15.23 5.21
N LEU A 73 -9.43 -14.16 5.13
CA LEU A 73 -10.48 -13.86 6.11
C LEU A 73 -11.64 -14.86 6.08
N GLU A 74 -11.90 -15.47 4.92
CA GLU A 74 -12.91 -16.52 4.74
C GLU A 74 -12.43 -17.92 5.15
N ASP A 75 -11.13 -18.09 5.45
CA ASP A 75 -10.59 -19.37 5.91
C ASP A 75 -10.81 -19.55 7.42
N ASP A 76 -11.65 -20.52 7.78
CA ASP A 76 -11.93 -20.90 9.17
C ASP A 76 -10.65 -21.32 9.94
N ALA A 77 -9.59 -21.78 9.25
CA ALA A 77 -8.32 -22.10 9.89
C ALA A 77 -7.65 -20.86 10.50
N LEU A 78 -7.80 -19.70 9.87
CA LEU A 78 -7.24 -18.43 10.36
C LEU A 78 -8.00 -17.94 11.60
N SER A 79 -9.33 -18.02 11.58
CA SER A 79 -10.18 -17.48 12.65
C SER A 79 -10.38 -18.46 13.82
N GLY A 80 -10.20 -19.76 13.60
CA GLY A 80 -10.38 -20.83 14.59
C GLY A 80 -9.66 -20.61 15.92
N PRO A 81 -8.34 -20.29 15.95
CA PRO A 81 -7.60 -20.01 17.17
C PRO A 81 -8.17 -18.84 17.98
N ALA A 82 -8.67 -17.79 17.31
CA ALA A 82 -9.32 -16.66 17.96
C ALA A 82 -10.65 -17.08 18.60
N PHE A 83 -11.49 -17.82 17.88
CA PHE A 83 -12.76 -18.32 18.43
C PHE A 83 -12.60 -19.29 19.60
N ALA A 84 -11.57 -20.14 19.57
CA ALA A 84 -11.21 -21.01 20.69
C ALA A 84 -10.81 -20.20 21.93
N SER A 85 -9.98 -19.17 21.73
CA SER A 85 -9.52 -18.27 22.79
C SER A 85 -10.68 -17.47 23.41
N ILE A 86 -11.62 -16.97 22.61
CA ILE A 86 -12.86 -16.36 23.11
C ILE A 86 -13.68 -17.37 23.94
N GLY A 87 -13.76 -18.62 23.49
CA GLY A 87 -14.39 -19.71 24.24
C GLY A 87 -13.80 -19.93 25.63
N SER A 88 -12.52 -19.58 25.83
CA SER A 88 -11.82 -19.64 27.12
C SER A 88 -11.94 -18.36 27.98
N GLY A 89 -12.66 -17.34 27.50
CA GLY A 89 -12.94 -16.11 28.24
C GLY A 89 -12.12 -14.88 27.82
N GLN A 90 -11.37 -14.94 26.71
CA GLN A 90 -10.72 -13.74 26.15
C GLN A 90 -11.71 -12.84 25.40
N LEU A 91 -11.42 -11.54 25.38
CA LEU A 91 -12.16 -10.55 24.57
C LEU A 91 -11.85 -10.74 23.08
N ALA A 92 -12.79 -10.39 22.20
CA ALA A 92 -12.65 -10.62 20.76
C ALA A 92 -11.41 -9.93 20.14
N ASP A 93 -11.13 -8.68 20.50
CA ASP A 93 -9.99 -7.94 19.95
C ASP A 93 -8.64 -8.54 20.41
N ALA A 94 -8.54 -8.94 21.68
CA ALA A 94 -7.35 -9.56 22.22
C ALA A 94 -7.12 -10.95 21.64
N ALA A 95 -8.17 -11.76 21.52
CA ALA A 95 -8.11 -13.11 20.95
C ALA A 95 -7.71 -13.09 19.47
N TRP A 96 -8.31 -12.19 18.68
CA TRP A 96 -7.95 -12.03 17.27
C TRP A 96 -6.52 -11.52 17.08
N ARG A 97 -6.13 -10.50 17.85
CA ARG A 97 -4.76 -9.96 17.82
C ARG A 97 -3.74 -11.05 18.15
N ALA A 98 -3.95 -11.80 19.23
CA ALA A 98 -3.03 -12.86 19.65
C ALA A 98 -2.92 -14.00 18.62
N ALA A 99 -4.04 -14.40 18.01
CA ALA A 99 -4.05 -15.43 16.97
C ALA A 99 -3.19 -15.00 15.77
N LEU A 100 -3.43 -13.79 15.23
CA LEU A 100 -2.71 -13.29 14.08
C LEU A 100 -1.25 -12.96 14.40
N ASP A 101 -0.95 -12.42 15.58
CA ASP A 101 0.43 -12.13 16.00
C ASP A 101 1.28 -13.41 16.05
N SER A 102 0.70 -14.54 16.42
CA SER A 102 1.37 -15.85 16.39
C SER A 102 1.69 -16.29 14.95
N GLU A 103 0.74 -16.17 14.03
CA GLU A 103 0.94 -16.50 12.60
C GLU A 103 1.98 -15.58 11.96
N ILE A 104 1.90 -14.27 12.22
CA ILE A 104 2.86 -13.26 11.75
C ILE A 104 4.27 -13.62 12.22
N ALA A 105 4.46 -13.93 13.51
CA ALA A 105 5.76 -14.31 14.05
C ALA A 105 6.32 -15.57 13.36
N GLY A 106 5.47 -16.54 13.02
CA GLY A 106 5.85 -17.72 12.25
C GLY A 106 6.32 -17.38 10.83
N TYR A 107 5.63 -16.47 10.14
CA TYR A 107 5.99 -16.01 8.80
C TYR A 107 7.32 -15.24 8.80
N GLU A 108 7.55 -14.41 9.81
CA GLU A 108 8.78 -13.62 9.93
C GLU A 108 10.01 -14.47 10.29
N ALA A 109 9.82 -15.54 11.05
CA ALA A 109 10.86 -16.49 11.39
C ALA A 109 11.22 -17.44 10.22
N SER A 110 10.48 -17.40 9.11
CA SER A 110 10.72 -18.26 7.96
C SER A 110 12.00 -17.90 7.22
N ASP A 111 12.76 -18.92 6.81
CA ASP A 111 13.98 -18.74 6.00
C ASP A 111 13.69 -18.28 4.57
N GLN A 112 12.44 -18.41 4.10
CA GLN A 112 12.07 -18.01 2.74
C GLN A 112 11.61 -16.55 2.68
N ASP A 113 12.27 -15.76 1.84
CA ASP A 113 11.97 -14.34 1.60
C ASP A 113 10.49 -14.08 1.27
N TYR A 114 9.88 -15.01 0.52
CA TYR A 114 8.47 -14.95 0.16
C TYR A 114 7.53 -14.93 1.38
N PHE A 115 7.75 -15.80 2.36
CA PHE A 115 6.91 -15.83 3.57
C PHE A 115 7.15 -14.61 4.44
N ARG A 116 8.40 -14.15 4.58
CA ARG A 116 8.69 -12.91 5.33
C ARG A 116 8.01 -11.70 4.68
N ALA A 117 7.97 -11.62 3.35
CA ALA A 117 7.27 -10.56 2.64
C ALA A 117 5.75 -10.57 2.91
N ARG A 118 5.15 -11.75 3.12
CA ARG A 118 3.72 -11.92 3.42
C ARG A 118 3.32 -11.62 4.87
N ALA A 119 4.27 -11.44 5.78
CA ALA A 119 3.95 -11.01 7.15
C ALA A 119 3.22 -9.65 7.18
N ALA A 120 3.54 -8.76 6.24
CA ALA A 120 2.84 -7.48 6.08
C ALA A 120 1.36 -7.66 5.69
N ASP A 121 1.04 -8.64 4.84
CA ASP A 121 -0.34 -8.95 4.47
C ASP A 121 -1.15 -9.44 5.69
N LEU A 122 -0.57 -10.33 6.50
CA LEU A 122 -1.22 -10.81 7.73
C LEU A 122 -1.45 -9.70 8.76
N ARG A 123 -0.51 -8.74 8.87
CA ARG A 123 -0.70 -7.54 9.69
C ARG A 123 -1.87 -6.71 9.20
N ASP A 124 -1.99 -6.52 7.88
CA ASP A 124 -3.08 -5.76 7.30
C ASP A 124 -4.44 -6.43 7.57
N ILE A 125 -4.54 -7.74 7.33
CA ILE A 125 -5.71 -8.58 7.63
C ILE A 125 -6.09 -8.46 9.12
N ARG A 126 -5.10 -8.60 10.01
CA ARG A 126 -5.30 -8.45 11.47
C ARG A 126 -5.92 -7.08 11.77
N ASP A 127 -5.31 -6.02 11.25
CA ASP A 127 -5.68 -4.65 11.56
C ASP A 127 -7.02 -4.26 10.96
N GLN A 128 -7.43 -4.80 9.80
CA GLN A 128 -8.76 -4.63 9.23
C GLN A 128 -9.88 -5.12 10.16
N VAL A 129 -9.72 -6.31 10.73
CA VAL A 129 -10.71 -6.87 11.67
C VAL A 129 -10.69 -6.13 13.00
N LEU A 130 -9.51 -5.77 13.51
CA LEU A 130 -9.41 -4.93 14.72
C LEU A 130 -10.07 -3.55 14.53
N ARG A 131 -9.90 -2.95 13.35
CA ARG A 131 -10.60 -1.72 12.95
C ARG A 131 -12.12 -1.92 12.95
N ALA A 132 -12.62 -3.05 12.44
CA ALA A 132 -14.04 -3.36 12.43
C ALA A 132 -14.64 -3.68 13.81
N LEU A 133 -13.81 -4.12 14.77
CA LEU A 133 -14.17 -4.33 16.17
C LEU A 133 -14.22 -3.03 16.99
N SER A 134 -13.42 -2.03 16.62
CA SER A 134 -13.37 -0.72 17.28
C SER A 134 -14.74 -0.02 17.27
N GLN A 135 -15.07 0.67 18.37
CA GLN A 135 -16.34 1.41 18.50
C GLN A 135 -16.25 2.88 18.14
N ASP A 136 -15.05 3.47 18.11
CA ASP A 136 -14.89 4.86 17.68
C ASP A 136 -14.62 4.91 16.18
N GLY A 137 -15.20 5.93 15.52
CA GLY A 137 -14.97 6.22 14.12
C GLY A 137 -13.48 6.46 13.83
N GLU A 138 -13.03 5.95 12.70
CA GLU A 138 -11.65 6.08 12.26
C GLU A 138 -11.26 7.56 12.09
N ALA A 139 -10.07 7.93 12.54
CA ALA A 139 -9.49 9.21 12.18
C ALA A 139 -9.09 9.15 10.70
N ALA A 140 -9.88 9.79 9.84
CA ALA A 140 -9.53 9.94 8.44
C ALA A 140 -8.34 10.91 8.30
N ALA A 141 -7.44 10.60 7.36
CA ALA A 141 -6.43 11.58 6.95
C ALA A 141 -7.12 12.78 6.31
N ALA A 142 -6.65 13.99 6.59
CA ALA A 142 -7.13 15.17 5.90
C ALA A 142 -6.77 15.08 4.40
N PRO A 143 -7.58 15.63 3.49
CA PRO A 143 -7.22 15.71 2.07
C PRO A 143 -5.83 16.35 1.89
N GLY A 144 -4.97 15.72 1.08
CA GLY A 144 -3.60 16.19 0.84
C GLY A 144 -2.62 15.94 2.00
N ALA A 145 -2.97 15.12 2.97
CA ALA A 145 -2.08 14.78 4.09
C ALA A 145 -0.83 13.99 3.65
N ILE A 146 0.22 14.08 4.46
CA ILE A 146 1.39 13.22 4.37
C ILE A 146 1.23 12.09 5.41
N LEU A 147 1.05 10.87 4.93
CA LEU A 147 0.92 9.68 5.77
C LEU A 147 2.32 9.28 6.27
N TYR A 148 2.52 9.29 7.58
CA TYR A 148 3.80 9.01 8.23
C TYR A 148 3.66 7.90 9.27
N GLY A 149 4.57 6.93 9.24
CA GLY A 149 4.60 5.83 10.20
C GLY A 149 5.71 4.82 9.93
N GLU A 150 5.62 3.64 10.55
CA GLU A 150 6.57 2.55 10.38
C GLU A 150 6.47 1.95 8.98
N ASP A 151 5.26 1.57 8.58
CA ASP A 151 4.94 1.04 7.27
C ASP A 151 3.50 1.43 6.89
N ILE A 152 3.07 1.13 5.66
CA ILE A 152 1.70 1.35 5.21
C ILE A 152 1.11 0.06 4.61
N ALA A 153 -0.07 -0.28 5.11
CA ALA A 153 -0.89 -1.36 4.57
C ALA A 153 -1.38 -1.04 3.14
N PRO A 154 -1.39 -2.02 2.20
CA PRO A 154 -2.03 -1.85 0.89
C PRO A 154 -3.46 -1.35 0.98
N THR A 155 -4.27 -1.86 1.91
CA THR A 155 -5.66 -1.38 2.05
C THR A 155 -5.71 0.09 2.43
N ARG A 156 -4.80 0.55 3.31
CA ARG A 156 -4.77 1.95 3.74
C ARG A 156 -4.40 2.87 2.59
N PHE A 157 -3.47 2.43 1.75
CA PHE A 157 -3.11 3.15 0.53
C PHE A 157 -4.31 3.27 -0.42
N LEU A 158 -5.06 2.18 -0.63
CA LEU A 158 -6.20 2.14 -1.55
C LEU A 158 -7.42 2.91 -1.04
N GLU A 159 -7.61 2.97 0.28
CA GLU A 159 -8.68 3.75 0.93
C GLU A 159 -8.41 5.25 0.95
N THR A 160 -7.16 5.66 0.74
CA THR A 160 -6.78 7.07 0.78
C THR A 160 -7.15 7.75 -0.54
N ASP A 161 -7.91 8.84 -0.45
CA ASP A 161 -8.17 9.70 -1.60
C ASP A 161 -6.94 10.57 -1.91
N TRP A 162 -6.23 10.22 -2.97
CA TRP A 162 -5.04 10.93 -3.45
C TRP A 162 -5.36 12.09 -4.41
N SER A 163 -6.64 12.36 -4.72
CA SER A 163 -7.04 13.43 -5.66
C SER A 163 -6.67 14.84 -5.18
N ALA A 164 -6.60 15.04 -3.87
CA ALA A 164 -6.15 16.28 -3.24
C ALA A 164 -4.61 16.36 -3.08
N GLY A 165 -3.86 15.42 -3.68
CA GLY A 165 -2.43 15.26 -3.48
C GLY A 165 -2.11 14.52 -2.19
N GLY A 166 -0.99 14.89 -1.56
CA GLY A 166 -0.47 14.22 -0.37
C GLY A 166 0.74 13.34 -0.70
N GLY A 167 1.20 12.57 0.28
CA GLY A 167 2.36 11.70 0.09
C GLY A 167 2.57 10.75 1.25
N ILE A 168 3.60 9.90 1.13
CA ILE A 168 3.87 8.81 2.06
C ILE A 168 5.32 8.89 2.53
N ALA A 169 5.54 8.75 3.83
CA ALA A 169 6.84 8.86 4.46
C ALA A 169 6.99 7.77 5.54
N LEU A 170 7.74 6.71 5.24
CA LEU A 170 7.82 5.52 6.10
C LEU A 170 9.22 5.38 6.74
N LYS A 171 9.25 4.94 7.99
CA LYS A 171 10.49 4.62 8.72
C LYS A 171 11.11 3.33 8.20
N ALA A 172 10.28 2.32 7.95
CA ALA A 172 10.64 1.07 7.31
C ALA A 172 10.07 1.01 5.88
N GLY A 173 10.08 -0.18 5.28
CA GLY A 173 9.59 -0.42 3.93
C GLY A 173 10.68 -0.56 2.88
N SER A 174 10.26 -0.95 1.68
CA SER A 174 11.14 -1.23 0.54
C SER A 174 10.64 -0.50 -0.70
N THR A 175 11.55 -0.03 -1.54
CA THR A 175 11.22 0.54 -2.85
C THR A 175 10.57 -0.48 -3.80
N ALA A 176 10.72 -1.78 -3.50
CA ALA A 176 10.12 -2.89 -4.21
C ALA A 176 8.82 -3.41 -3.58
N SER A 177 8.29 -2.78 -2.52
CA SER A 177 7.03 -3.23 -1.91
C SER A 177 5.83 -3.01 -2.84
N HIS A 178 4.75 -3.76 -2.62
CA HIS A 178 3.50 -3.58 -3.37
C HIS A 178 2.99 -2.14 -3.27
N VAL A 179 3.03 -1.52 -2.08
CA VAL A 179 2.60 -0.13 -1.94
C VAL A 179 3.53 0.84 -2.66
N ALA A 180 4.85 0.59 -2.68
CA ALA A 180 5.76 1.42 -3.47
C ALA A 180 5.46 1.34 -4.98
N MET A 181 5.05 0.18 -5.48
CA MET A 181 4.60 0.00 -6.86
C MET A 181 3.28 0.75 -7.13
N LEU A 182 2.29 0.61 -6.25
CA LEU A 182 1.00 1.31 -6.35
C LEU A 182 1.16 2.83 -6.24
N ALA A 183 2.08 3.31 -5.40
CA ALA A 183 2.40 4.73 -5.29
C ALA A 183 2.99 5.27 -6.59
N ARG A 184 3.87 4.52 -7.26
CA ARG A 184 4.40 4.91 -8.59
C ARG A 184 3.32 4.94 -9.66
N SER A 185 2.43 3.93 -9.70
CA SER A 185 1.37 3.88 -10.70
C SER A 185 0.37 5.02 -10.56
N ARG A 186 0.07 5.43 -9.32
CA ARG A 186 -0.81 6.57 -9.02
C ARG A 186 -0.10 7.93 -8.93
N GLY A 187 1.22 7.97 -9.14
CA GLY A 187 2.01 9.20 -9.05
C GLY A 187 2.05 9.83 -7.65
N VAL A 188 1.83 9.03 -6.60
CA VAL A 188 1.86 9.46 -5.20
C VAL A 188 3.32 9.56 -4.73
N PRO A 189 3.81 10.73 -4.27
CA PRO A 189 5.16 10.88 -3.74
C PRO A 189 5.38 9.99 -2.51
N MET A 190 6.47 9.21 -2.50
CA MET A 190 6.75 8.24 -1.44
C MET A 190 8.24 8.14 -1.11
N VAL A 191 8.56 8.23 0.18
CA VAL A 191 9.89 7.97 0.76
C VAL A 191 9.78 6.85 1.79
N VAL A 192 10.73 5.92 1.76
CA VAL A 192 10.83 4.79 2.71
C VAL A 192 12.18 4.80 3.40
N GLY A 193 12.34 4.01 4.47
CA GLY A 193 13.64 3.88 5.13
C GLY A 193 14.09 5.16 5.82
N LEU A 194 13.16 5.97 6.33
CA LEU A 194 13.49 7.15 7.14
C LEU A 194 14.12 6.68 8.45
N GLY A 195 15.45 6.69 8.52
CA GLY A 195 16.25 6.10 9.60
C GLY A 195 16.12 6.77 10.99
N GLY A 196 15.09 7.59 11.21
CA GLY A 196 14.80 8.25 12.47
C GLY A 196 13.29 8.40 12.71
N SER A 197 12.90 8.54 13.97
CA SER A 197 11.51 8.82 14.35
C SER A 197 11.36 10.31 14.67
N ALA A 198 10.27 10.93 14.20
CA ALA A 198 9.84 12.19 14.77
C ALA A 198 9.28 11.93 16.18
N GLU A 199 9.76 12.68 17.18
CA GLU A 199 9.25 12.57 18.58
C GLU A 199 7.77 12.98 18.69
N LYS A 200 7.25 13.76 17.74
CA LYS A 200 5.86 14.15 17.67
C LYS A 200 5.38 14.13 16.23
N VAL A 201 4.50 13.19 15.90
CA VAL A 201 3.82 13.15 14.61
C VAL A 201 2.65 14.14 14.66
N GLY A 202 2.71 15.17 13.80
CA GLY A 202 1.67 16.18 13.70
C GLY A 202 2.18 17.52 13.17
N GLY A 203 1.24 18.33 12.68
CA GLY A 203 1.56 19.63 12.07
C GLY A 203 1.95 19.51 10.60
N PHE A 204 2.47 20.60 10.04
CA PHE A 204 2.77 20.72 8.62
C PHE A 204 4.16 20.16 8.29
N ALA A 205 4.27 19.47 7.16
CA ALA A 205 5.51 18.90 6.66
C ALA A 205 5.67 19.04 5.15
N LEU A 206 6.91 18.93 4.69
CA LEU A 206 7.30 18.95 3.28
C LEU A 206 7.97 17.63 2.94
N LEU A 207 7.41 16.87 2.00
CA LEU A 207 7.96 15.62 1.49
C LEU A 207 8.62 15.88 0.13
N ASP A 208 9.94 15.76 0.08
CA ASP A 208 10.75 15.78 -1.13
C ASP A 208 11.10 14.33 -1.48
N ALA A 209 10.19 13.66 -2.18
CA ALA A 209 10.38 12.27 -2.58
C ALA A 209 11.28 12.13 -3.81
N GLU A 210 11.61 13.23 -4.49
CA GLU A 210 12.65 13.21 -5.53
C GLU A 210 14.05 13.02 -4.91
N ARG A 211 14.35 13.73 -3.82
CA ARG A 211 15.65 13.64 -3.13
C ARG A 211 15.65 12.70 -1.93
N GLY A 212 14.50 12.15 -1.55
CA GLY A 212 14.38 11.16 -0.49
C GLY A 212 14.44 11.77 0.90
N GLY A 213 13.60 12.76 1.19
CA GLY A 213 13.55 13.33 2.53
C GLY A 213 12.25 14.01 2.89
N ILE A 214 12.07 14.22 4.19
CA ILE A 214 10.93 14.93 4.75
C ILE A 214 11.40 16.00 5.74
N VAL A 215 10.77 17.17 5.69
CA VAL A 215 11.03 18.30 6.58
C VAL A 215 9.80 18.52 7.47
N PHE A 216 10.00 18.40 8.77
CA PHE A 216 8.98 18.62 9.79
C PHE A 216 9.00 20.05 10.30
N SER A 217 7.82 20.65 10.46
CA SER A 217 7.64 22.04 10.93
C SER A 217 8.54 23.01 10.17
N PRO A 218 8.40 23.11 8.84
CA PRO A 218 9.25 23.92 7.99
C PRO A 218 9.11 25.40 8.32
N SER A 219 10.20 26.16 8.16
CA SER A 219 10.14 27.62 8.16
C SER A 219 9.51 28.15 6.86
N PRO A 220 9.05 29.40 6.82
CA PRO A 220 8.56 30.01 5.58
C PRO A 220 9.59 29.96 4.43
N ALA A 221 10.89 30.08 4.74
CA ALA A 221 11.96 29.98 3.76
C ALA A 221 12.15 28.56 3.20
N ASP A 222 11.93 27.54 4.03
CA ASP A 222 11.94 26.14 3.60
C ASP A 222 10.78 25.88 2.62
N ILE A 223 9.59 26.38 2.94
CA ILE A 223 8.38 26.25 2.09
C ILE A 223 8.61 26.91 0.72
N GLU A 224 9.17 28.12 0.69
CA GLU A 224 9.45 28.81 -0.58
C GLU A 224 10.45 28.03 -1.44
N THR A 225 11.53 27.54 -0.82
CA THR A 225 12.56 26.76 -1.51
C THR A 225 12.00 25.42 -2.01
N PHE A 226 11.17 24.77 -1.21
CA PHE A 226 10.46 23.55 -1.59
C PHE A 226 9.54 23.76 -2.79
N ARG A 227 8.69 24.79 -2.76
CA ARG A 227 7.76 25.09 -3.86
C ARG A 227 8.48 25.42 -5.16
N ARG A 228 9.62 26.13 -5.13
CA ARG A 228 10.46 26.32 -6.32
C ARG A 228 10.99 25.00 -6.89
N SER A 229 11.40 24.09 -6.01
CA SER A 229 11.88 22.76 -6.42
C SER A 229 10.75 21.91 -7.01
N ALA A 230 9.56 21.95 -6.39
CA ALA A 230 8.37 21.27 -6.88
C ALA A 230 7.93 21.79 -8.26
N LEU A 231 7.95 23.12 -8.48
CA LEU A 231 7.67 23.71 -9.79
C LEU A 231 8.69 23.26 -10.84
N SER A 232 9.99 23.30 -10.50
CA SER A 232 11.04 22.85 -11.40
C SER A 232 10.92 21.35 -11.74
N PHE A 233 10.46 20.53 -10.80
CA PHE A 233 10.13 19.13 -11.05
C PHE A 233 8.94 18.98 -12.00
N ALA A 234 7.85 19.71 -11.76
CA ALA A 234 6.66 19.69 -12.62
C ALA A 234 7.00 20.13 -14.05
N ASP A 235 7.82 21.17 -14.22
CA ASP A 235 8.28 21.64 -15.54
C ASP A 235 9.09 20.55 -16.28
N ARG A 236 9.97 19.84 -15.56
CA ARG A 236 10.73 18.72 -16.13
C ARG A 236 9.82 17.56 -16.54
N GLN A 237 8.81 17.23 -15.73
CA GLN A 237 7.82 16.21 -16.07
C GLN A 237 7.00 16.62 -17.31
N GLY A 238 6.56 17.88 -17.38
CA GLY A 238 5.88 18.42 -18.55
C GLY A 238 6.76 18.40 -19.82
N ALA A 239 8.05 18.73 -19.69
CA ALA A 239 8.99 18.62 -20.79
C ALA A 239 9.19 17.16 -21.24
N ALA A 240 9.29 16.22 -20.30
CA ALA A 240 9.43 14.78 -20.57
C ALA A 240 8.26 14.23 -21.40
N GLN A 241 7.02 14.69 -21.14
CA GLN A 241 5.83 14.32 -21.92
C GLN A 241 6.00 14.61 -23.42
N THR A 242 6.75 15.67 -23.80
CA THR A 242 7.00 16.01 -25.21
C THR A 242 7.92 15.03 -25.94
N PHE A 243 8.57 14.12 -25.21
CA PHE A 243 9.43 13.07 -25.74
C PHE A 243 8.74 11.72 -25.88
N LEU A 244 7.52 11.54 -25.33
CA LEU A 244 6.85 10.22 -25.31
C LEU A 244 6.71 9.60 -26.71
N THR A 245 6.37 10.40 -27.71
CA THR A 245 6.17 9.94 -29.09
C THR A 245 7.43 10.04 -29.96
N ARG A 246 8.57 10.41 -29.37
CA ARG A 246 9.84 10.53 -30.09
C ARG A 246 10.62 9.22 -29.98
N GLN A 247 11.34 8.88 -31.04
CA GLN A 247 12.28 7.76 -31.00
C GLN A 247 13.34 7.97 -29.91
N ALA A 248 13.59 6.95 -29.09
CA ALA A 248 14.65 6.97 -28.10
C ALA A 248 16.03 6.81 -28.78
N ILE A 249 16.88 7.83 -28.65
CA ILE A 249 18.20 7.86 -29.28
C ILE A 249 19.24 8.30 -28.24
N THR A 250 20.35 7.59 -28.17
CA THR A 250 21.50 7.98 -27.32
C THR A 250 22.12 9.29 -27.78
N LYS A 251 22.91 9.95 -26.93
CA LYS A 251 23.66 11.17 -27.33
C LYS A 251 24.58 10.96 -28.55
N ALA A 252 24.99 9.71 -28.81
CA ALA A 252 25.83 9.34 -29.95
C ALA A 252 25.04 8.97 -31.22
N GLY A 253 23.70 9.05 -31.20
CA GLY A 253 22.86 8.78 -32.37
C GLY A 253 22.38 7.32 -32.52
N ALA A 254 22.75 6.42 -31.61
CA ALA A 254 22.26 5.04 -31.64
C ALA A 254 20.81 4.97 -31.12
N ALA A 255 19.92 4.34 -31.88
CA ALA A 255 18.54 4.09 -31.48
C ALA A 255 18.47 3.01 -30.38
N VAL A 256 17.57 3.20 -29.42
CA VAL A 256 17.27 2.28 -28.32
C VAL A 256 15.79 1.96 -28.37
N ARG A 257 15.41 0.72 -28.04
CA ARG A 257 13.99 0.35 -27.90
C ARG A 257 13.55 0.52 -26.45
N VAL A 258 12.42 1.17 -26.25
CA VAL A 258 11.75 1.32 -24.96
C VAL A 258 10.50 0.47 -24.98
N GLN A 259 10.52 -0.64 -24.25
CA GLN A 259 9.43 -1.61 -24.24
C GLN A 259 8.77 -1.68 -22.86
N VAL A 260 7.51 -2.08 -22.84
CA VAL A 260 6.73 -2.22 -21.60
C VAL A 260 6.79 -3.63 -21.06
N ASN A 261 6.65 -3.74 -19.73
CA ASN A 261 6.45 -5.00 -19.04
C ASN A 261 4.97 -5.10 -18.68
N ILE A 262 4.30 -6.18 -19.08
CA ILE A 262 2.87 -6.42 -18.81
C ILE A 262 2.67 -7.67 -17.95
N ALA A 263 1.60 -7.71 -17.17
CA ALA A 263 1.15 -8.85 -16.38
C ALA A 263 -0.08 -9.53 -16.99
N TYR A 264 -0.95 -8.76 -17.62
CA TYR A 264 -2.15 -9.25 -18.30
C TYR A 264 -2.16 -8.76 -19.75
N PRO A 265 -2.73 -9.51 -20.70
CA PRO A 265 -2.92 -9.04 -22.07
C PRO A 265 -3.64 -7.70 -22.13
N SER A 266 -4.63 -7.48 -21.27
CA SER A 266 -5.41 -6.24 -21.17
C SER A 266 -4.59 -5.01 -20.73
N ASP A 267 -3.39 -5.19 -20.18
CA ASP A 267 -2.55 -4.05 -19.79
C ASP A 267 -2.18 -3.17 -20.99
N VAL A 268 -2.16 -3.75 -22.20
CA VAL A 268 -1.89 -3.01 -23.44
C VAL A 268 -3.02 -2.04 -23.80
N ASP A 269 -4.25 -2.28 -23.33
CA ASP A 269 -5.42 -1.46 -23.66
C ASP A 269 -5.31 -0.04 -23.07
N GLY A 270 -4.57 0.10 -21.96
CA GLY A 270 -4.29 1.39 -21.31
C GLY A 270 -3.03 2.10 -21.81
N ILE A 271 -2.27 1.48 -22.72
CA ILE A 271 -0.98 1.99 -23.19
C ILE A 271 -1.15 2.61 -24.58
N ASP A 272 -0.79 3.88 -24.72
CA ASP A 272 -0.68 4.49 -26.04
C ASP A 272 0.50 3.85 -26.80
N ILE A 273 0.17 3.11 -27.86
CA ILE A 273 1.15 2.44 -28.72
C ILE A 273 2.17 3.41 -29.33
N ALA A 274 1.88 4.70 -29.41
CA ALA A 274 2.82 5.71 -29.89
C ALA A 274 3.94 6.01 -28.87
N THR A 275 3.81 5.54 -27.63
CA THR A 275 4.71 5.87 -26.51
C THR A 275 5.69 4.75 -26.15
N CYS A 276 5.62 3.60 -26.82
CA CYS A 276 6.54 2.49 -26.61
C CYS A 276 6.82 1.70 -27.90
N ASP A 277 7.93 0.96 -27.91
CA ASP A 277 8.40 0.11 -29.01
C ASP A 277 7.92 -1.36 -28.86
N GLY A 278 6.80 -1.56 -28.14
CA GLY A 278 6.16 -2.87 -27.92
C GLY A 278 6.36 -3.45 -26.53
N VAL A 279 6.02 -4.74 -26.38
CA VAL A 279 6.14 -5.51 -25.13
C VAL A 279 7.50 -6.21 -25.09
N GLY A 280 8.26 -5.95 -24.03
CA GLY A 280 9.59 -6.55 -23.80
C GLY A 280 9.54 -7.74 -22.84
N LEU A 281 8.54 -7.76 -21.96
CA LEU A 281 8.28 -8.83 -21.01
C LEU A 281 6.78 -8.97 -20.78
N MET A 282 6.28 -10.20 -20.91
CA MET A 282 4.95 -10.58 -20.46
C MET A 282 5.09 -11.58 -19.32
N ARG A 283 4.55 -11.25 -18.14
CA ARG A 283 4.50 -12.18 -17.00
C ARG A 283 3.31 -13.10 -17.18
N THR A 284 3.54 -14.37 -17.54
CA THR A 284 2.47 -15.36 -17.75
C THR A 284 1.87 -15.93 -16.46
N GLY A 285 2.27 -15.41 -15.30
CA GLY A 285 1.77 -15.86 -13.99
C GLY A 285 0.25 -15.79 -13.85
N PHE A 286 -0.40 -14.85 -14.55
CA PHE A 286 -1.86 -14.68 -14.52
C PHE A 286 -2.63 -15.91 -15.03
N LEU A 287 -2.01 -16.73 -15.89
CA LEU A 287 -2.64 -17.94 -16.43
C LEU A 287 -2.77 -19.04 -15.38
N PHE A 288 -2.02 -18.95 -14.28
CA PHE A 288 -1.92 -19.99 -13.26
C PHE A 288 -2.78 -19.64 -12.04
N GLY A 289 -4.02 -20.13 -12.05
CA GLY A 289 -4.98 -20.02 -10.95
C GLY A 289 -5.06 -21.29 -10.08
N LYS A 290 -6.26 -21.59 -9.58
CA LYS A 290 -6.53 -22.84 -8.81
C LYS A 290 -6.35 -24.11 -9.64
N THR A 291 -6.49 -24.03 -10.95
CA THR A 291 -6.28 -25.13 -11.90
C THR A 291 -5.22 -24.74 -12.91
N LEU A 292 -4.39 -25.70 -13.30
CA LEU A 292 -3.41 -25.49 -14.38
C LEU A 292 -4.17 -25.24 -15.71
N PRO A 293 -3.84 -24.18 -16.45
CA PRO A 293 -4.44 -23.93 -17.75
C PRO A 293 -3.97 -24.98 -18.76
N ASP A 294 -4.86 -25.44 -19.63
CA ASP A 294 -4.48 -26.29 -20.75
C ASP A 294 -3.76 -25.48 -21.85
N GLU A 295 -3.24 -26.18 -22.85
CA GLU A 295 -2.52 -25.56 -23.98
C GLU A 295 -3.42 -24.58 -24.75
N GLU A 296 -4.68 -24.95 -24.99
CA GLU A 296 -5.61 -24.12 -25.74
C GLU A 296 -5.92 -22.82 -25.00
N THR A 297 -6.12 -22.88 -23.68
CA THR A 297 -6.31 -21.68 -22.84
C THR A 297 -5.11 -20.76 -22.90
N GLN A 298 -3.88 -21.30 -22.88
CA GLN A 298 -2.66 -20.51 -23.00
C GLN A 298 -2.48 -19.92 -24.41
N TYR A 299 -2.93 -20.63 -25.45
CA TYR A 299 -2.84 -20.17 -26.84
C TYR A 299 -3.82 -19.03 -27.13
N GLN A 300 -5.01 -19.04 -26.51
CA GLN A 300 -6.06 -18.04 -26.73
C GLN A 300 -5.87 -16.75 -25.92
N ALA A 301 -5.13 -16.81 -24.81
CA ALA A 301 -4.89 -15.69 -23.91
C ALA A 301 -3.76 -14.76 -24.40
#